data_AF-F4QQU5-F1
#
_entry.id   AF-F4QQU5-F1
#
_cell.length_a   1.000
_cell.length_b   1.000
_cell.length_c   1.000
_cell.angle_alpha   90.00
_cell.angle_beta   90.00
_cell.angle_gamma   90.00
#
_symmetry.space_group_name_H-M   'P 1'
#
loop_
_entity.id
_entity.type
_entity.pdbx_description
1 polymer ?
#
loop_
_entity_poly.entity_id
_entity_poly.type
_entity_poly.pdbx_seq_one_letter_code
_entity_poly.pdbx_strand_id
1 'polypeptide(L)'
;MLYEKALNIQGPAAVSEAREARLKKLSFRAWRRGFKEADIILGHFADEHLGRMSDADLDIFEVLLEVPDHDLYGWIIEREPAPADFDSEIMKQLNQFYKTAYKKIQS
;
A
#
# COMPACT_ATOMS: atom_id res chain seq x y z
N MET A 1 43.13 16.76 17.34
CA MET A 1 42.54 15.42 17.18
C MET A 1 41.31 15.33 18.07
N LEU A 2 40.25 14.65 17.60
CA LEU A 2 38.99 14.32 18.29
C LEU A 2 37.77 15.23 18.02
N TYR A 3 37.41 15.46 16.76
CA TYR A 3 36.06 15.93 16.39
C TYR A 3 35.56 15.36 15.05
N GLU A 4 35.85 14.08 14.77
CA GLU A 4 35.36 13.43 13.53
C GLU A 4 34.56 12.13 13.74
N LYS A 5 34.10 11.82 14.96
CA LYS A 5 33.56 10.47 15.24
C LYS A 5 32.14 10.43 15.80
N ALA A 6 31.21 11.23 15.27
CA ALA A 6 29.82 11.24 15.72
C ALA A 6 28.76 11.43 14.61
N LEU A 7 29.04 11.06 13.36
CA LEU A 7 28.06 11.06 12.27
C LEU A 7 28.04 9.69 11.58
N ASN A 8 27.59 8.67 12.30
CA ASN A 8 27.26 7.38 11.69
C ASN A 8 26.09 6.71 12.43
N ILE A 9 24.97 7.43 12.53
CA ILE A 9 23.81 7.00 13.29
C ILE A 9 22.74 6.48 12.32
N GLN A 10 22.97 5.23 11.88
CA GLN A 10 22.00 4.16 11.52
C GLN A 10 22.65 3.23 10.48
N GLY A 11 23.02 2.02 10.91
CA GLY A 11 23.48 0.98 9.99
C GLY A 11 22.35 0.47 9.08
N PRO A 12 22.66 -0.13 7.92
CA PRO A 12 21.65 -0.55 6.92
C PRO A 12 20.60 -1.53 7.48
N ALA A 13 20.94 -2.31 8.52
CA ALA A 13 20.03 -3.27 9.14
C ALA A 13 18.87 -2.63 9.93
N ALA A 14 19.10 -1.50 10.62
CA ALA A 14 18.04 -0.83 11.39
C ALA A 14 17.00 -0.15 10.46
N VAL A 15 17.48 0.36 9.32
CA VAL A 15 16.61 0.95 8.29
C VAL A 15 15.76 -0.13 7.60
N SER A 16 16.34 -1.31 7.33
CA SER A 16 15.58 -2.42 6.78
C SER A 16 14.54 -2.96 7.76
N GLU A 17 14.87 -3.10 9.05
CA GLU A 17 13.92 -3.53 10.09
C GLU A 17 12.75 -2.54 10.23
N ALA A 18 13.02 -1.23 10.21
CA ALA A 18 11.98 -0.21 10.25
C ALA A 18 11.06 -0.28 9.01
N ARG A 19 11.63 -0.51 7.83
CA ARG A 19 10.86 -0.70 6.59
C ARG A 19 10.00 -1.97 6.67
N GLU A 20 10.56 -3.10 7.07
CA GLU A 20 9.82 -4.36 7.21
C GLU A 20 8.65 -4.25 8.21
N ALA A 21 8.87 -3.59 9.34
CA ALA A 21 7.82 -3.30 10.31
C ALA A 21 6.69 -2.46 9.69
N ARG A 22 7.05 -1.45 8.88
CA ARG A 22 6.08 -0.64 8.13
C ARG A 22 5.28 -1.48 7.14
N LEU A 23 5.94 -2.29 6.32
CA LEU A 23 5.26 -3.17 5.35
C LEU A 23 4.28 -4.12 6.05
N LYS A 24 4.67 -4.71 7.18
CA LYS A 24 3.82 -5.60 7.96
C LYS A 24 2.58 -4.89 8.52
N LYS A 25 2.74 -3.66 9.00
CA LYS A 25 1.62 -2.81 9.47
C LYS A 25 0.66 -2.49 8.33
N LEU A 26 1.17 -2.14 7.15
CA LEU A 26 0.36 -1.82 5.98
C LEU A 26 -0.37 -3.05 5.43
N SER A 27 0.30 -4.19 5.30
CA SER A 27 -0.32 -5.46 4.90
C SER A 27 -1.43 -5.83 5.89
N PHE A 28 -1.18 -5.76 7.20
CA PHE A 28 -2.22 -6.03 8.19
C PHE A 28 -3.44 -5.11 8.05
N ARG A 29 -3.24 -3.82 7.79
CA ARG A 29 -4.35 -2.87 7.54
C ARG A 29 -5.08 -3.16 6.22
N ALA A 30 -4.39 -3.63 5.20
CA ALA A 30 -4.99 -4.01 3.93
C ALA A 30 -5.91 -5.25 4.06
N TRP A 31 -5.56 -6.19 4.96
CA TRP A 31 -6.32 -7.41 5.25
C TRP A 31 -7.43 -7.28 6.32
N ARG A 32 -7.60 -6.08 6.92
CA ARG A 32 -8.53 -5.85 8.05
C ARG A 32 -9.54 -4.75 7.73
N ARG A 33 -10.23 -4.92 6.61
CA ARG A 33 -11.28 -4.04 6.06
C ARG A 33 -12.65 -4.48 6.54
N GLY A 34 -13.64 -3.62 6.30
CA GLY A 34 -15.02 -3.81 6.74
C GLY A 34 -15.78 -4.90 6.00
N PHE A 35 -15.30 -5.36 4.83
CA PHE A 35 -15.93 -6.43 4.06
C PHE A 35 -14.94 -7.23 3.20
N LYS A 36 -15.35 -8.46 2.90
CA LYS A 36 -14.51 -9.52 2.32
C LYS A 36 -13.91 -9.15 0.96
N GLU A 37 -14.65 -8.49 0.08
CA GLU A 37 -14.18 -8.14 -1.26
C GLU A 37 -13.05 -7.09 -1.20
N ALA A 38 -13.17 -6.09 -0.32
CA ALA A 38 -12.10 -5.13 -0.08
C ALA A 38 -10.86 -5.81 0.51
N ASP A 39 -11.04 -6.70 1.50
CA ASP A 39 -9.94 -7.47 2.09
C ASP A 39 -9.16 -8.26 1.04
N ILE A 40 -9.88 -8.97 0.16
CA ILE A 40 -9.25 -9.81 -0.86
C ILE A 40 -8.46 -8.94 -1.83
N ILE A 41 -9.05 -7.88 -2.37
CA ILE A 41 -8.34 -7.06 -3.38
C ILE A 41 -7.16 -6.34 -2.76
N LEU A 42 -7.36 -5.63 -1.64
CA LEU A 42 -6.32 -4.82 -1.00
C LEU A 42 -5.24 -5.70 -0.37
N GLY A 43 -5.62 -6.79 0.28
CA GLY A 43 -4.70 -7.74 0.90
C GLY A 43 -3.77 -8.39 -0.12
N HIS A 44 -4.31 -8.93 -1.20
CA HIS A 44 -3.49 -9.52 -2.27
C HIS A 44 -2.64 -8.47 -2.99
N PHE A 45 -3.19 -7.28 -3.26
CA PHE A 45 -2.41 -6.18 -3.83
C PHE A 45 -1.21 -5.83 -2.94
N ALA A 46 -1.46 -5.69 -1.62
CA ALA A 46 -0.45 -5.38 -0.64
C ALA A 46 0.65 -6.45 -0.60
N ASP A 47 0.29 -7.74 -0.55
CA ASP A 47 1.28 -8.83 -0.49
C ASP A 47 2.15 -8.90 -1.76
N GLU A 48 1.61 -8.57 -2.93
CA GLU A 48 2.33 -8.60 -4.21
C GLU A 48 3.20 -7.35 -4.47
N HIS A 49 2.78 -6.19 -3.97
CA HIS A 49 3.37 -4.90 -4.35
C HIS A 49 4.16 -4.22 -3.22
N LEU A 50 3.78 -4.37 -1.94
CA LEU A 50 4.41 -3.66 -0.81
C LEU A 50 5.93 -3.86 -0.74
N GLY A 51 6.42 -5.06 -1.04
CA GLY A 51 7.86 -5.34 -1.01
C GLY A 51 8.67 -4.53 -2.04
N ARG A 52 8.05 -4.17 -3.17
CA ARG A 52 8.67 -3.49 -4.32
C ARG A 52 8.41 -1.99 -4.36
N MET A 53 7.44 -1.50 -3.58
CA MET A 53 7.09 -0.08 -3.50
C MET A 53 8.21 0.78 -2.91
N SER A 54 8.35 1.99 -3.45
CA SER A 54 9.22 3.01 -2.86
C SER A 54 8.60 3.59 -1.59
N ASP A 55 9.39 4.29 -0.76
CA ASP A 55 8.84 4.88 0.48
C ASP A 55 7.73 5.91 0.19
N ALA A 56 7.82 6.65 -0.94
CA ALA A 56 6.78 7.56 -1.40
C ALA A 56 5.49 6.84 -1.81
N ASP A 57 5.61 5.67 -2.46
CA ASP A 57 4.46 4.84 -2.80
C ASP A 57 3.78 4.28 -1.55
N LEU A 58 4.58 3.90 -0.54
CA LEU A 58 4.07 3.44 0.76
C LEU A 58 3.33 4.55 1.50
N ASP A 59 3.80 5.80 1.42
CA ASP A 59 3.11 6.96 1.99
C ASP A 59 1.74 7.15 1.34
N ILE A 60 1.67 7.11 0.01
CA ILE A 60 0.41 7.20 -0.75
C ILE A 60 -0.52 6.05 -0.38
N PHE A 61 0.01 4.83 -0.31
CA PHE A 61 -0.79 3.67 0.06
C PHE A 61 -1.32 3.80 1.49
N GLU A 62 -0.53 4.30 2.44
CA GLU A 62 -0.98 4.54 3.82
C GLU A 62 -2.16 5.52 3.85
N VAL A 63 -2.09 6.61 3.06
CA VAL A 63 -3.19 7.59 2.92
C VAL A 63 -4.44 6.95 2.29
N LEU A 64 -4.29 6.14 1.24
CA LEU A 64 -5.40 5.40 0.63
C LEU A 64 -6.06 4.46 1.65
N LEU A 65 -5.26 3.81 2.49
CA LEU A 65 -5.75 2.89 3.51
C LEU A 65 -6.53 3.60 4.65
N GLU A 66 -6.43 4.92 4.80
CA GLU A 66 -7.22 5.72 5.76
C GLU A 66 -8.60 6.11 5.23
N VAL A 67 -8.82 6.01 3.92
CA VAL A 67 -10.12 6.25 3.29
C VAL A 67 -11.14 5.19 3.75
N PRO A 68 -12.43 5.55 3.95
CA PRO A 68 -13.47 4.58 4.25
C PRO A 68 -13.54 3.46 3.20
N ASP A 69 -13.70 2.22 3.68
CA ASP A 69 -13.57 1.03 2.82
C ASP A 69 -14.55 1.02 1.64
N HIS A 70 -15.75 1.56 1.81
CA HIS A 70 -16.76 1.65 0.75
C HIS A 70 -16.34 2.60 -0.38
N ASP A 71 -15.76 3.75 -0.03
CA ASP A 71 -15.34 4.77 -0.98
C ASP A 71 -14.12 4.27 -1.75
N LEU A 72 -13.10 3.78 -1.02
CA LEU A 72 -11.90 3.19 -1.60
C LEU A 72 -12.24 2.05 -2.56
N TYR A 73 -13.10 1.13 -2.14
CA TYR A 73 -13.54 0.03 -2.99
C TYR A 73 -14.31 0.52 -4.23
N GLY A 74 -15.18 1.53 -4.08
CA GLY A 74 -15.89 2.17 -5.19
C GLY A 74 -14.95 2.72 -6.26
N TRP A 75 -13.82 3.29 -5.85
CA TRP A 75 -12.79 3.79 -6.76
C TRP A 75 -12.00 2.65 -7.41
N ILE A 76 -11.66 1.59 -6.66
CA ILE A 76 -10.92 0.41 -7.16
C ILE A 76 -11.69 -0.29 -8.28
N ILE A 77 -13.01 -0.43 -8.13
CA ILE A 77 -13.86 -1.05 -9.14
C ILE A 77 -14.28 -0.07 -10.25
N GLU A 78 -13.74 1.15 -10.25
CA GLU A 78 -14.08 2.24 -11.19
C GLU A 78 -15.58 2.58 -11.23
N ARG A 79 -16.31 2.34 -10.13
CA ARG A 79 -17.72 2.74 -10.01
C ARG A 79 -17.84 4.26 -9.87
N GLU A 80 -16.91 4.84 -9.15
CA GLU A 80 -16.82 6.28 -8.90
C GLU A 80 -15.39 6.75 -9.21
N PRO A 81 -15.22 7.96 -9.78
CA PRO A 81 -13.89 8.49 -10.03
C PRO A 81 -13.20 8.80 -8.69
N ALA A 82 -11.95 8.38 -8.55
CA ALA A 82 -11.11 8.82 -7.44
C ALA A 82 -10.95 10.35 -7.50
N PRO A 83 -11.07 11.07 -6.37
CA PRO A 83 -10.76 12.49 -6.31
C PRO A 83 -9.32 12.76 -6.76
N ALA A 84 -9.04 13.98 -7.23
CA ALA A 84 -7.71 14.35 -7.73
C ALA A 84 -6.59 14.13 -6.70
N ASP A 85 -6.89 14.25 -5.41
CA ASP A 85 -5.96 13.99 -4.31
C ASP A 85 -5.52 12.51 -4.20
N PHE A 86 -6.32 11.61 -4.77
CA PHE A 86 -6.09 10.16 -4.77
C PHE A 86 -5.79 9.59 -6.17
N ASP A 87 -5.73 10.43 -7.22
CA ASP A 87 -5.30 10.04 -8.58
C ASP A 87 -3.77 9.84 -8.63
N SER A 88 -3.35 8.79 -7.95
CA SER A 88 -1.96 8.38 -7.81
C SER A 88 -1.67 7.15 -8.69
N GLU A 89 -0.39 6.90 -8.94
CA GLU A 89 0.04 5.70 -9.66
C GLU A 89 -0.39 4.41 -8.92
N ILE A 90 -0.44 4.45 -7.59
CA ILE A 90 -0.91 3.33 -6.75
C ILE A 90 -2.38 3.05 -6.97
N MET A 91 -3.21 4.10 -7.10
CA MET A 91 -4.63 3.94 -7.43
C MET A 91 -4.81 3.29 -8.80
N LYS A 92 -4.03 3.71 -9.81
CA LYS A 92 -4.04 3.10 -11.15
C LYS A 92 -3.63 1.63 -11.12
N GLN A 93 -2.58 1.30 -10.35
CA GLN A 93 -2.16 -0.09 -10.15
C GLN A 93 -3.24 -0.92 -9.45
N LEU A 94 -3.94 -0.38 -8.46
CA LEU A 94 -5.08 -1.06 -7.81
C LEU A 94 -6.21 -1.35 -8.80
N ASN A 95 -6.58 -0.39 -9.64
CA ASN A 95 -7.62 -0.58 -10.67
C ASN A 95 -7.21 -1.66 -11.67
N GLN A 96 -5.95 -1.64 -12.11
CA GLN A 96 -5.41 -2.66 -13.01
C GLN A 96 -5.35 -4.04 -12.34
N PHE A 97 -4.96 -4.09 -11.07
CA PHE A 97 -4.94 -5.30 -10.28
C PHE A 97 -6.34 -5.91 -10.17
N TYR A 98 -7.35 -5.10 -9.84
CA TYR A 98 -8.75 -5.53 -9.82
C TYR A 98 -9.20 -6.11 -11.16
N LYS A 99 -8.95 -5.41 -12.28
CA LYS A 99 -9.29 -5.89 -13.64
C LYS A 99 -8.66 -7.23 -13.99
N THR A 100 -7.46 -7.50 -13.46
CA THR A 100 -6.71 -8.73 -13.72
C THR A 100 -7.11 -9.86 -12.78
N ALA A 101 -7.20 -9.57 -11.47
CA ALA A 101 -7.54 -10.54 -10.43
C ALA A 101 -9.02 -10.98 -10.50
N TYR A 102 -9.95 -10.04 -10.74
CA TYR A 102 -11.38 -10.35 -10.84
C TYR A 102 -11.70 -11.24 -12.04
N LYS A 103 -11.04 -11.02 -13.20
CA LYS A 103 -11.12 -11.94 -14.36
C LYS A 103 -10.69 -13.37 -14.03
N LYS A 104 -9.78 -13.52 -13.08
CA LYS A 104 -9.22 -14.81 -12.67
C LYS A 104 -10.09 -15.53 -11.63
N ILE A 105 -10.91 -14.81 -10.88
CA ILE A 105 -11.81 -15.35 -9.85
C ILE A 105 -13.18 -15.76 -10.44
N GLN A 106 -13.61 -15.15 -11.56
CA GLN A 106 -14.89 -15.45 -12.24
C GLN A 106 -14.75 -16.37 -13.47
N SER A 107 -13.55 -16.86 -13.78
CA SER A 107 -13.28 -17.84 -14.85
C SER A 107 -12.99 -19.21 -14.27
#